data_AF-A0A7L2S2N2-F1
#
_entry.id   AF-A0A7L2S2N2-F1
#
_cell.length_a   1.000
_cell.length_b   1.000
_cell.length_c   1.000
_cell.angle_alpha   90.00
_cell.angle_beta   90.00
_cell.angle_gamma   90.00
#
_symmetry.space_group_name_H-M   'P 1'
#
loop_
_entity.id
_entity.type
_entity.pdbx_description
1 polymer ?
#
loop_
_entity_poly.entity_id
_entity_poly.type
_entity_poly.pdbx_seq_one_letter_code
_entity_poly.pdbx_strand_id
1 'polypeptide(L)'
;EGEHQYKFFVDGQWVHDPSEPVVTSQMGTINNLIHVKKSDFEVFDALKVDSLESSETSGRDLSSSPPGPYGQEMYVYRPEERFKSPPILPPHLLQVILNKDTNISCDPALLPEPNHVMLNHLYALSIKDGVMVLSATHRYKKKYVTTLLYKPI
;
A
#
# COMPACT_ATOMS: atom_id res chain seq x y z
N GLU A 1 -19.99 26.84 8.37
CA GLU A 1 -19.19 26.16 9.40
C GLU A 1 -19.82 26.40 10.75
N GLY A 2 -19.73 25.42 11.64
CA GLY A 2 -20.27 25.51 12.99
C GLY A 2 -20.98 24.24 13.44
N GLU A 3 -21.53 24.32 14.63
CA GLU A 3 -22.35 23.27 15.24
C GLU A 3 -23.80 23.44 14.85
N HIS A 4 -24.42 22.35 14.38
CA HIS A 4 -25.81 22.36 13.95
C HIS A 4 -26.57 21.21 14.62
N GLN A 5 -27.67 21.54 15.30
CA GLN A 5 -28.58 20.56 15.87
C GLN A 5 -29.74 20.30 14.91
N TYR A 6 -30.09 19.04 14.73
CA TYR A 6 -31.19 18.63 13.85
C TYR A 6 -31.97 17.46 14.44
N LYS A 7 -33.17 17.23 13.89
CA LYS A 7 -34.07 16.15 14.30
C LYS A 7 -34.93 15.72 13.13
N PHE A 8 -35.32 14.46 13.10
CA PHE A 8 -36.16 13.90 12.05
C PHE A 8 -37.63 13.84 12.49
N PHE A 9 -38.54 14.04 11.54
CA PHE A 9 -39.98 13.85 11.74
C PHE A 9 -40.47 12.74 10.81
N VAL A 10 -40.72 11.57 11.38
CA VAL A 10 -41.05 10.33 10.66
C VAL A 10 -42.36 9.80 11.21
N ASP A 11 -43.32 9.50 10.34
CA ASP A 11 -44.64 8.95 10.71
C ASP A 11 -45.39 9.73 11.82
N GLY A 12 -45.25 11.06 11.80
CA GLY A 12 -45.90 11.92 12.78
C GLY A 12 -45.17 12.02 14.12
N GLN A 13 -43.98 11.42 14.25
CA GLN A 13 -43.20 11.40 15.48
C GLN A 13 -41.81 12.03 15.29
N TRP A 14 -41.38 12.77 16.31
CA TRP A 14 -40.04 13.34 16.37
C TRP A 14 -39.02 12.30 16.84
N VAL A 15 -38.12 11.89 15.96
CA VAL A 15 -37.09 10.87 16.21
C VAL A 15 -35.69 11.41 15.93
N HIS A 16 -34.66 10.75 16.45
CA HIS A 16 -33.25 11.04 16.17
C HIS A 16 -32.60 9.79 15.57
N ASP A 17 -31.51 9.95 14.84
CA ASP A 17 -30.69 8.84 14.34
C ASP A 17 -29.79 8.32 15.47
N PRO A 18 -29.87 7.03 15.85
CA PRO A 18 -29.04 6.46 16.91
C PRO A 18 -27.58 6.21 16.50
N SER A 19 -27.25 6.27 15.20
CA SER A 19 -25.89 6.07 14.69
C SER A 19 -25.04 7.35 14.72
N GLU A 20 -25.67 8.51 14.81
CA GLU A 20 -25.03 9.82 14.78
C GLU A 20 -24.91 10.44 16.19
N PRO A 21 -23.93 11.34 16.43
CA PRO A 21 -23.81 12.05 17.69
C PRO A 21 -25.08 12.81 18.08
N VAL A 22 -25.37 12.87 19.38
CA VAL A 22 -26.55 13.55 19.93
C VAL A 22 -26.19 14.55 21.03
N VAL A 23 -27.04 15.55 21.22
CA VAL A 23 -26.99 16.51 22.32
C VAL A 23 -28.38 16.68 22.95
N THR A 24 -28.41 16.86 24.27
CA THR A 24 -29.66 17.16 24.99
C THR A 24 -29.84 18.66 25.11
N SER A 25 -30.95 19.18 24.57
CA SER A 25 -31.31 20.59 24.67
C SER A 25 -31.70 20.97 26.10
N GLN A 26 -31.66 22.27 26.42
CA GLN A 26 -32.07 22.82 27.72
C GLN A 26 -33.52 22.48 28.08
N MET A 27 -34.36 22.20 27.08
CA MET A 27 -35.75 21.79 27.25
C MET A 27 -35.93 20.26 27.42
N GLY A 28 -34.83 19.50 27.52
CA GLY A 28 -34.84 18.04 27.72
C GLY A 28 -35.03 17.22 26.45
N THR A 29 -35.08 17.85 25.26
CA THR A 29 -35.21 17.14 23.99
C THR A 29 -33.85 16.67 23.47
N ILE A 30 -33.80 15.45 22.94
CA ILE A 30 -32.61 14.90 22.28
C ILE A 30 -32.66 15.24 20.79
N ASN A 31 -31.57 15.82 20.29
CA ASN A 31 -31.33 16.19 18.89
C ASN A 31 -30.00 15.58 18.42
N ASN A 32 -29.88 15.25 17.13
CA ASN A 32 -28.57 14.93 16.53
C ASN A 32 -27.73 16.20 16.40
N LEU A 33 -26.41 16.05 16.45
CA LEU A 33 -25.43 17.14 16.36
C LEU A 33 -24.43 16.84 15.24
N ILE A 34 -24.23 17.81 14.35
CA ILE A 34 -23.21 17.75 13.31
C ILE A 34 -22.30 18.98 13.38
N HIS A 35 -20.99 18.75 13.20
CA HIS A 35 -19.99 19.80 13.11
C HIS A 35 -19.55 19.97 11.67
N VAL A 36 -19.92 21.09 11.05
CA VAL A 36 -19.48 21.43 9.69
C VAL A 36 -18.18 22.23 9.79
N LYS A 37 -17.06 21.62 9.43
CA LYS A 37 -15.72 22.25 9.43
C LYS A 37 -15.36 22.73 8.03
N LYS A 38 -14.41 23.67 7.98
CA LYS A 38 -13.79 24.13 6.72
C LYS A 38 -13.16 23.00 5.91
N SER A 39 -12.56 22.01 6.59
CA SER A 39 -11.94 20.83 5.99
C SER A 39 -12.89 20.00 5.16
N ASP A 40 -14.18 20.02 5.48
CA ASP A 40 -15.17 19.14 4.87
C ASP A 40 -15.52 19.59 3.43
N PHE A 41 -15.14 20.82 3.07
CA PHE A 41 -15.33 21.37 1.73
C PHE A 41 -14.15 21.06 0.79
N GLU A 42 -12.96 20.81 1.35
CA GLU A 42 -11.74 20.53 0.59
C GLU A 42 -11.42 19.04 0.63
N VAL A 43 -11.51 18.37 -0.52
CA VAL A 43 -11.44 16.90 -0.60
C VAL A 43 -10.17 16.33 0.05
N PHE A 44 -9.02 16.97 -0.14
CA PHE A 44 -7.77 16.51 0.46
C PHE A 44 -7.74 16.67 1.98
N ASP A 45 -8.36 17.72 2.51
CA ASP A 45 -8.41 17.97 3.94
C ASP A 45 -9.42 17.03 4.62
N ALA A 46 -10.58 16.80 4.00
CA ALA A 46 -11.56 15.81 4.44
C ALA A 46 -10.94 14.39 4.50
N LEU A 47 -10.30 13.94 3.42
CA LEU A 47 -9.65 12.62 3.37
C LEU A 47 -8.53 12.48 4.41
N LYS A 48 -7.80 13.57 4.70
CA LYS A 48 -6.77 13.55 5.74
C LYS A 48 -7.38 13.36 7.12
N VAL A 49 -8.47 14.04 7.44
CA VAL A 49 -9.18 13.89 8.72
C VAL A 49 -9.70 12.46 8.87
N ASP A 50 -10.37 11.92 7.85
CA ASP A 50 -10.93 10.56 7.86
C ASP A 50 -9.84 9.48 8.01
N SER A 51 -8.67 9.71 7.40
CA SER A 51 -7.53 8.79 7.52
C SER A 51 -6.96 8.71 8.94
N LEU A 52 -7.09 9.78 9.73
CA LEU A 52 -6.66 9.81 11.12
C LEU A 52 -7.67 9.12 12.03
N GLU A 53 -8.97 9.28 11.77
CA GLU A 53 -10.02 8.64 12.59
C GLU A 53 -10.04 7.11 12.43
N SER A 54 -9.71 6.61 11.25
CA SER A 54 -9.58 5.16 11.00
C SER A 54 -8.30 4.53 11.59
N SER A 55 -7.38 5.33 12.12
CA SER A 55 -6.04 4.88 12.50
C SER A 55 -5.92 4.24 13.89
N GLU A 56 -6.97 4.22 14.72
CA GLU A 56 -6.94 3.54 16.04
C GLU A 56 -6.70 2.02 15.95
N THR A 57 -6.78 1.42 14.75
CA THR A 57 -6.47 -0.02 14.54
C THR A 57 -5.40 -0.30 13.48
N SER A 58 -4.81 0.72 12.86
CA SER A 58 -3.67 0.52 11.97
C SER A 58 -2.84 1.78 11.83
N GLY A 59 -1.80 1.90 12.66
CA GLY A 59 -0.65 2.79 12.45
C GLY A 59 0.10 2.41 11.17
N ARG A 60 -0.53 2.68 10.02
CA ARG A 60 0.08 2.60 8.71
C ARG A 60 0.27 4.02 8.23
N ASP A 61 1.44 4.56 8.58
CA ASP A 61 2.12 5.43 7.64
C ASP A 61 2.02 4.76 6.27
N LEU A 62 1.63 5.51 5.25
CA LEU A 62 1.63 5.12 3.84
C LEU A 62 3.08 4.92 3.33
N SER A 63 3.94 4.37 4.17
CA SER A 63 5.30 4.00 3.89
C SER A 63 5.29 2.63 3.20
N SER A 64 6.08 2.52 2.15
CA SER A 64 6.46 1.25 1.52
C SER A 64 7.27 0.33 2.45
N SER A 65 7.51 0.76 3.69
CA SER A 65 8.21 -0.02 4.73
C SER A 65 7.20 -0.62 5.72
N PRO A 66 7.53 -1.77 6.34
CA PRO A 66 6.74 -2.32 7.43
C PRO A 66 6.47 -1.29 8.53
N PRO A 67 5.31 -1.32 9.19
CA PRO A 67 5.02 -0.43 10.31
C PRO A 67 6.00 -0.69 11.46
N GLY A 68 6.52 0.40 12.06
CA GLY A 68 7.46 0.37 13.18
C GLY A 68 8.92 0.65 12.81
N PRO A 69 9.79 0.88 13.81
CA PRO A 69 11.21 1.11 13.58
C PRO A 69 11.92 -0.17 13.10
N TYR A 70 12.96 0.00 12.27
CA TYR A 70 13.87 -1.10 11.94
C TYR A 70 14.62 -1.56 13.20
N GLY A 71 14.64 -2.87 13.43
CA GLY A 71 15.33 -3.48 14.55
C GLY A 71 16.11 -4.74 14.14
N GLN A 72 16.95 -5.23 15.03
CA GLN A 72 17.71 -6.48 14.86
C GLN A 72 17.16 -7.63 15.71
N GLU A 73 16.07 -7.37 16.45
CA GLU A 73 15.41 -8.37 17.28
C GLU A 73 14.91 -9.52 16.42
N MET A 74 15.14 -10.76 16.87
CA MET A 74 14.65 -11.93 16.18
C MET A 74 13.13 -11.94 16.19
N TYR A 75 12.54 -12.33 15.06
CA TYR A 75 11.10 -12.48 14.95
C TYR A 75 10.60 -13.57 15.91
N VAL A 76 9.74 -13.22 16.85
CA VAL A 76 9.12 -14.17 17.77
C VAL A 76 7.89 -14.77 17.09
N TYR A 77 7.97 -16.06 16.77
CA TYR A 77 6.89 -16.80 16.13
C TYR A 77 5.65 -16.86 17.02
N ARG A 78 4.51 -16.39 16.49
CA ARG A 78 3.22 -16.42 17.20
C ARG A 78 2.44 -17.69 16.84
N PRO A 79 1.85 -18.41 17.80
CA PRO A 79 1.05 -19.61 17.52
C PRO A 79 -0.11 -19.38 16.53
N GLU A 80 -0.64 -18.17 16.46
CA GLU A 80 -1.74 -17.77 15.55
C GLU A 80 -1.31 -17.70 14.08
N GLU A 81 0.00 -17.57 13.83
CA GLU A 81 0.59 -17.52 12.48
C GLU A 81 0.95 -18.91 11.96
N ARG A 82 0.78 -19.94 12.79
CA ARG A 82 1.23 -21.31 12.54
C ARG A 82 0.56 -22.00 11.35
N PHE A 83 -0.55 -21.45 10.89
CA PHE A 83 -1.35 -21.99 9.80
C PHE A 83 -1.33 -21.15 8.52
N LYS A 84 -0.51 -20.09 8.47
CA LYS A 84 -0.36 -19.27 7.25
C LYS A 84 0.79 -19.82 6.42
N SER A 85 0.46 -20.52 5.34
CA SER A 85 1.46 -20.89 4.32
C SER A 85 2.05 -19.64 3.67
N PRO A 86 3.33 -19.65 3.27
CA PRO A 86 3.89 -18.56 2.48
C PRO A 86 3.09 -18.36 1.19
N PRO A 87 3.01 -17.13 0.67
CA PRO A 87 2.32 -16.87 -0.58
C PRO A 87 2.97 -17.63 -1.73
N ILE A 88 2.15 -18.07 -2.68
CA ILE A 88 2.62 -18.75 -3.88
C ILE A 88 3.42 -17.76 -4.74
N LEU A 89 4.53 -18.23 -5.31
CA LEU A 89 5.37 -17.42 -6.21
C LEU A 89 4.55 -16.92 -7.40
N PRO A 90 4.46 -15.60 -7.64
CA PRO A 90 3.78 -15.08 -8.82
C PRO A 90 4.48 -15.56 -10.10
N PRO A 91 3.76 -16.16 -11.07
CA PRO A 91 4.37 -16.74 -12.27
C PRO A 91 5.09 -15.71 -13.15
N HIS A 92 4.76 -14.43 -13.02
CA HIS A 92 5.43 -13.32 -13.72
C HIS A 92 6.94 -13.24 -13.41
N LEU A 93 7.36 -13.61 -12.21
CA LEU A 93 8.78 -13.60 -11.81
C LEU A 93 9.58 -14.74 -12.44
N LEU A 94 8.91 -15.73 -13.06
CA LEU A 94 9.58 -16.80 -13.80
C LEU A 94 9.94 -16.38 -15.23
N GLN A 95 9.41 -15.26 -15.73
CA GLN A 95 9.64 -14.80 -17.10
C GLN A 95 10.92 -13.97 -17.21
N VAL A 96 12.08 -14.59 -17.01
CA VAL A 96 13.39 -13.92 -17.03
C VAL A 96 13.66 -13.22 -18.38
N ILE A 97 13.82 -11.90 -18.36
CA ILE A 97 14.01 -11.09 -19.58
C ILE A 97 15.30 -11.44 -20.34
N LEU A 98 16.36 -11.81 -19.61
CA LEU A 98 17.65 -12.18 -20.20
C LEU A 98 17.66 -13.60 -20.81
N ASN A 99 16.65 -14.42 -20.54
CA ASN A 99 16.51 -15.75 -21.15
C ASN A 99 15.62 -15.72 -22.40
N LYS A 100 15.16 -14.54 -22.82
CA LYS A 100 14.35 -14.39 -24.03
C LYS A 100 15.26 -14.09 -25.21
N ASP A 101 15.05 -14.82 -26.30
CA ASP A 101 15.74 -14.53 -27.56
C ASP A 101 15.26 -13.20 -28.13
N THR A 102 16.21 -12.38 -28.57
CA THR A 102 15.96 -11.16 -29.33
C THR A 102 16.09 -11.43 -30.82
N ASN A 103 15.46 -10.59 -31.64
CA ASN A 103 15.55 -10.74 -33.09
C ASN A 103 17.00 -10.45 -33.54
N ILE A 104 17.56 -11.32 -34.40
CA ILE A 104 18.94 -11.20 -34.90
C ILE A 104 19.16 -9.87 -35.65
N SER A 105 18.09 -9.24 -36.15
CA SER A 105 18.16 -7.97 -36.86
C SER A 105 18.30 -6.72 -35.98
N CYS A 106 18.09 -6.81 -34.66
CA CYS A 106 18.19 -5.67 -33.76
C CYS A 106 19.54 -5.61 -33.01
N ASP A 107 19.85 -4.45 -32.43
CA ASP A 107 21.05 -4.24 -31.62
C ASP A 107 21.09 -5.23 -30.43
N PRO A 108 22.19 -5.98 -30.20
CA PRO A 108 22.32 -6.93 -29.09
C PRO A 108 22.13 -6.35 -27.69
N ALA A 109 22.30 -5.04 -27.51
CA ALA A 109 22.07 -4.36 -26.23
C ALA A 109 20.59 -4.05 -25.97
N LEU A 110 19.71 -4.21 -26.96
CA LEU A 110 18.28 -3.96 -26.82
C LEU A 110 17.57 -5.19 -26.25
N LEU A 111 16.75 -4.94 -25.24
CA LEU A 111 15.87 -5.92 -24.63
C LEU A 111 14.39 -5.55 -24.89
N PRO A 112 13.47 -6.53 -24.89
CA PRO A 112 12.04 -6.25 -24.98
C PRO A 112 11.55 -5.44 -23.76
N GLU A 113 10.35 -4.84 -23.86
CA GLU A 113 9.78 -4.12 -22.72
C GLU A 113 9.47 -5.08 -21.55
N PRO A 114 10.02 -4.83 -20.34
CA PRO A 114 9.74 -5.66 -19.17
C PRO A 114 8.35 -5.40 -18.59
N ASN A 115 7.78 -6.40 -17.92
CA ASN A 115 6.59 -6.19 -17.09
C ASN A 115 6.97 -5.40 -15.81
N HIS A 116 6.17 -4.42 -15.41
CA HIS A 116 6.44 -3.60 -14.22
C HIS A 116 6.61 -4.43 -12.93
N VAL A 117 5.97 -5.59 -12.83
CA VAL A 117 6.02 -6.47 -11.64
C VAL A 117 7.38 -7.14 -11.46
N MET A 118 8.18 -7.33 -12.52
CA MET A 118 9.51 -7.94 -12.40
C MET A 118 10.63 -6.93 -12.07
N LEU A 119 10.33 -5.64 -12.08
CA LEU A 119 11.31 -4.60 -11.79
C LEU A 119 11.74 -4.68 -10.32
N ASN A 120 13.01 -4.34 -10.07
CA ASN A 120 13.63 -4.41 -8.73
C ASN A 120 13.74 -5.83 -8.13
N HIS A 121 13.40 -6.89 -8.88
CA HIS A 121 13.69 -8.27 -8.50
C HIS A 121 15.08 -8.69 -8.96
N LEU A 122 15.78 -9.42 -8.08
CA LEU A 122 17.12 -9.94 -8.33
C LEU A 122 17.02 -11.27 -9.10
N TYR A 123 17.73 -11.38 -10.21
CA TYR A 123 17.98 -12.62 -10.93
C TYR A 123 19.46 -12.95 -10.85
N ALA A 124 19.79 -14.20 -10.56
CA ALA A 124 21.16 -14.66 -10.44
C ALA A 124 21.39 -15.88 -11.34
N LEU A 125 22.56 -15.95 -11.96
CA LEU A 125 23.04 -17.19 -12.55
C LEU A 125 23.70 -18.07 -11.48
N SER A 126 23.72 -19.38 -11.73
CA SER A 126 24.50 -20.29 -10.90
C SER A 126 25.98 -19.90 -10.95
N ILE A 127 26.61 -19.84 -9.78
CA ILE A 127 28.02 -19.50 -9.63
C ILE A 127 28.86 -20.50 -10.43
N LYS A 128 29.79 -19.97 -11.22
CA LYS A 128 30.72 -20.78 -12.02
C LYS A 128 32.10 -20.13 -12.00
N ASP A 129 33.15 -20.94 -11.91
CA ASP A 129 34.55 -20.50 -11.96
C ASP A 129 34.90 -19.40 -10.93
N GLY A 130 34.30 -19.47 -9.73
CA GLY A 130 34.54 -18.51 -8.65
C GLY A 130 33.90 -17.13 -8.87
N VAL A 131 33.03 -16.97 -9.88
CA VAL A 131 32.35 -15.71 -10.18
C VAL A 131 30.85 -15.84 -9.96
N MET A 132 30.29 -14.88 -9.21
CA MET A 132 28.85 -14.68 -9.08
C MET A 132 28.38 -13.66 -10.11
N VAL A 133 27.27 -13.96 -10.78
CA VAL A 133 26.63 -13.05 -11.74
C VAL A 133 25.23 -12.72 -11.26
N LEU A 134 25.02 -11.44 -10.99
CA LEU A 134 23.75 -10.88 -10.53
C LEU A 134 23.17 -9.95 -11.58
N SER A 135 21.85 -9.87 -11.68
CA SER A 135 21.17 -8.94 -12.56
C SER A 135 19.87 -8.45 -11.96
N ALA A 136 19.51 -7.21 -12.31
CA ALA A 136 18.22 -6.62 -11.97
C ALA A 136 17.83 -5.57 -13.01
N THR A 137 16.54 -5.48 -13.29
CA THR A 137 15.97 -4.47 -14.18
C THR A 137 15.39 -3.32 -13.36
N HIS A 138 15.89 -2.12 -13.60
CA HIS A 138 15.46 -0.89 -12.94
C HIS A 138 14.82 0.07 -13.93
N ARG A 139 13.88 0.89 -13.45
CA ARG A 139 13.25 1.94 -14.24
C ARG A 139 13.93 3.28 -13.97
N TYR A 140 14.35 3.96 -15.04
CA TYR A 140 14.77 5.36 -15.00
C TYR A 140 13.79 6.21 -15.82
N LYS A 141 12.97 7.00 -15.14
CA LYS A 141 11.85 7.76 -15.74
C LYS A 141 10.91 6.85 -16.53
N LYS A 142 10.96 6.92 -17.87
CA LYS A 142 10.16 6.11 -18.82
C LYS A 142 10.98 5.05 -19.55
N LYS A 143 12.21 4.78 -19.11
CA LYS A 143 13.13 3.81 -19.72
C LYS A 143 13.48 2.72 -18.70
N TYR A 144 13.89 1.57 -19.20
CA TYR A 144 14.27 0.41 -18.39
C TYR A 144 15.72 0.04 -18.68
N VAL A 145 16.47 -0.33 -17.65
CA VAL A 145 17.88 -0.73 -17.76
C VAL A 145 18.06 -2.02 -16.97
N THR A 146 18.52 -3.07 -17.64
CA THR A 146 18.92 -4.33 -16.99
C THR A 146 20.43 -4.28 -16.78
N THR A 147 20.86 -4.21 -15.52
CA THR A 147 22.28 -4.17 -15.16
C THR A 147 22.74 -5.56 -14.76
N LEU A 148 23.93 -5.96 -15.22
CA LEU A 148 24.59 -7.19 -14.81
C LEU A 148 25.84 -6.85 -14.00
N LEU A 149 26.04 -7.54 -12.89
CA LEU A 149 27.22 -7.41 -12.03
C LEU A 149 27.93 -8.76 -11.95
N TYR A 150 29.19 -8.78 -12.39
CA TYR A 150 30.10 -9.90 -12.20
C TYR A 150 30.99 -9.61 -11.00
N LYS A 151 30.93 -10.46 -9.98
CA LYS A 151 31.68 -10.28 -8.74
C LYS A 151 32.37 -11.60 -8.35
N PRO A 152 33.71 -11.61 -8.20
CA PRO A 152 34.43 -12.75 -7.63
C PRO A 152 33.96 -13.05 -6.20
N ILE A 153 34.00 -14.33 -5.83
CA ILE A 153 33.65 -14.81 -4.49
C ILE A 153 34.89 -14.91 -3.61
#